data_AF-A0A2A4N0I0-F1
#
_entry.id   AF-A0A2A4N0I0-F1
#
_cell.length_a   1.000
_cell.length_b   1.000
_cell.length_c   1.000
_cell.angle_alpha   90.00
_cell.angle_beta   90.00
_cell.angle_gamma   90.00
#
_symmetry.space_group_name_H-M   'P 1'
#
loop_
_entity.id
_entity.type
_entity.pdbx_description
1 polymer ?
#
loop_
_entity_poly.entity_id
_entity_poly.type
_entity_poly.pdbx_seq_one_letter_code
_entity_poly.pdbx_strand_id
1 'polypeptide(L)'
;MEPLGTIEIIGRVLYQFTSVWLALIILFAASIAFKRRLGLYGKLFDSPIGMVGFALVMFWIFTGLFGQLDLIVTHDALAQVSGMKNKVPGTPMRGAEEGEYAYYLLGGDNLARDVFSRMVEGAWVVVQIAPLATLFAFMVGITLGLPAGYFGGRLDTIISF
;
A
#
# COMPACT_ATOMS: atom_id res chain seq x y z
N MET A 1 12.09 -26.94 10.69
CA MET A 1 10.76 -26.48 10.26
C MET A 1 10.69 -26.64 8.76
N GLU A 2 9.57 -27.15 8.23
CA GLU A 2 9.37 -27.25 6.78
C GLU A 2 8.88 -25.91 6.20
N PRO A 3 9.10 -25.65 4.90
CA PRO A 3 8.52 -24.50 4.22
C PRO A 3 7.00 -24.53 4.24
N LEU A 4 6.38 -23.35 4.33
CA LEU A 4 4.92 -23.24 4.29
C LEU A 4 4.36 -23.58 2.90
N GLY A 5 3.19 -24.21 2.87
CA GLY A 5 2.44 -24.40 1.63
C GLY A 5 1.82 -23.09 1.13
N THR A 6 1.49 -23.02 -0.17
CA THR A 6 0.91 -21.80 -0.78
C THR A 6 -0.37 -21.32 -0.08
N ILE A 7 -1.25 -22.25 0.31
CA ILE A 7 -2.51 -21.93 1.01
C ILE A 7 -2.21 -21.35 2.40
N GLU A 8 -1.21 -21.90 3.10
CA GLU A 8 -0.81 -21.41 4.41
C GLU A 8 -0.17 -20.03 4.34
N ILE A 9 0.65 -19.77 3.31
CA ILE A 9 1.23 -18.46 3.06
C ILE A 9 0.11 -17.43 2.85
N ILE A 10 -0.85 -17.72 1.96
CA ILE A 10 -1.99 -16.83 1.70
C ILE A 10 -2.79 -16.62 2.98
N GLY A 11 -3.10 -17.69 3.72
CA GLY A 11 -3.85 -17.62 4.97
C GLY A 11 -3.17 -16.75 6.03
N ARG A 12 -1.85 -16.90 6.20
CA ARG A 12 -1.06 -16.08 7.14
C ARG A 12 -0.95 -14.63 6.71
N VAL A 13 -0.76 -14.37 5.41
CA VAL A 13 -0.78 -13.01 4.88
C VAL A 13 -2.14 -12.36 5.15
N LEU A 14 -3.24 -13.03 4.84
CA LEU A 14 -4.59 -12.52 5.11
C LEU A 14 -4.83 -12.28 6.61
N TYR A 15 -4.32 -13.17 7.47
CA TYR A 15 -4.37 -13.02 8.92
C TYR A 15 -3.60 -11.78 9.41
N GLN A 16 -2.41 -11.53 8.86
CA GLN A 16 -1.60 -10.36 9.21
C GLN A 16 -2.30 -9.04 8.85
N PHE A 17 -3.13 -9.06 7.79
CA PHE A 17 -3.95 -7.92 7.38
C PHE A 17 -5.29 -7.79 8.11
N THR A 18 -5.58 -8.59 9.14
CA THR A 18 -6.85 -8.55 9.88
C THR A 18 -7.22 -7.15 10.40
N SER A 19 -6.26 -6.41 10.96
CA SER A 19 -6.46 -5.03 11.40
C SER A 19 -6.92 -4.12 10.25
N VAL A 20 -6.34 -4.28 9.05
CA VAL A 20 -6.73 -3.53 7.84
C VAL A 20 -8.14 -3.92 7.40
N TRP A 21 -8.45 -5.22 7.34
CA TRP A 21 -9.77 -5.70 6.96
C TRP A 21 -10.86 -5.20 7.90
N LEU A 22 -10.62 -5.25 9.21
CA LEU A 22 -11.55 -4.74 10.22
C LEU A 22 -11.76 -3.24 10.06
N ALA A 23 -10.68 -2.46 9.91
CA ALA A 23 -10.80 -1.02 9.70
C ALA A 23 -11.56 -0.67 8.42
N LEU A 24 -11.33 -1.40 7.32
CA LEU A 24 -12.07 -1.24 6.07
C LEU A 24 -13.55 -1.58 6.25
N ILE A 25 -13.88 -2.69 6.90
CA ILE A 25 -15.28 -3.10 7.15
C ILE A 25 -15.99 -2.03 7.97
N ILE A 26 -15.38 -1.56 9.06
CA ILE A 26 -15.93 -0.51 9.92
C ILE A 26 -16.13 0.78 9.13
N LEU A 27 -15.11 1.20 8.37
CA LEU A 27 -15.17 2.40 7.53
C LEU A 27 -16.28 2.31 6.49
N PHE A 28 -16.38 1.18 5.77
CA PHE A 28 -17.41 0.97 4.76
C PHE A 28 -18.81 0.92 5.36
N ALA A 29 -18.99 0.19 6.46
CA ALA A 29 -20.27 0.10 7.15
C ALA A 29 -20.73 1.48 7.60
N ALA A 30 -19.86 2.27 8.24
CA ALA A 30 -20.16 3.64 8.64
C ALA A 30 -20.46 4.53 7.43
N SER A 31 -19.65 4.45 6.38
CA SER A 31 -19.81 5.27 5.18
C SER A 31 -21.12 5.02 4.46
N ILE A 32 -21.53 3.75 4.34
CA ILE A 32 -22.80 3.35 3.74
C ILE A 32 -23.98 3.74 4.64
N ALA A 33 -23.89 3.52 5.95
CA ALA A 33 -24.95 3.85 6.89
C ALA A 33 -25.24 5.36 6.94
N PHE A 34 -24.20 6.19 6.89
CA PHE A 34 -24.30 7.64 6.98
C PHE A 34 -24.22 8.36 5.63
N LYS A 35 -24.24 7.64 4.48
CA LYS A 35 -24.03 8.23 3.15
C LYS A 35 -24.92 9.44 2.86
N ARG A 36 -26.17 9.42 3.33
CA ARG A 36 -27.13 10.52 3.14
C ARG A 36 -26.75 11.81 3.88
N ARG A 37 -25.93 11.73 4.93
CA ARG A 37 -25.47 12.89 5.73
C ARG A 37 -24.10 13.42 5.31
N LEU A 38 -23.34 12.64 4.54
CA LEU A 38 -21.93 12.93 4.22
C LEU A 38 -21.74 13.73 2.91
N GLY A 39 -22.83 14.22 2.30
CA GLY A 39 -22.77 15.08 1.12
C GLY A 39 -22.05 14.45 -0.07
N LEU A 40 -21.01 15.13 -0.59
CA LEU A 40 -20.23 14.67 -1.75
C LEU A 40 -19.52 13.33 -1.50
N TYR A 41 -19.01 13.11 -0.29
CA TYR A 41 -18.40 11.84 0.08
C TYR A 41 -19.40 10.69 -0.02
N GLY A 42 -20.63 10.91 0.45
CA GLY A 42 -21.70 9.92 0.39
C GLY A 42 -22.03 9.46 -1.04
N LYS A 43 -21.90 10.36 -2.03
CA LYS A 43 -22.14 10.05 -3.45
C LYS A 43 -21.13 9.04 -4.02
N LEU A 44 -19.93 8.95 -3.44
CA LEU A 44 -18.93 7.95 -3.86
C LEU A 44 -19.45 6.51 -3.65
N PHE A 45 -20.29 6.32 -2.63
CA PHE A 45 -20.92 5.04 -2.27
C PHE A 45 -22.23 4.78 -3.02
N ASP A 46 -22.58 5.60 -4.00
CA ASP A 46 -23.67 5.33 -4.94
C ASP A 46 -23.16 4.64 -6.23
N SER A 47 -21.84 4.59 -6.46
CA SER A 47 -21.22 3.94 -7.62
C SER A 47 -20.27 2.82 -7.20
N PRO A 48 -20.36 1.61 -7.79
CA PRO A 48 -19.46 0.50 -7.47
C PRO A 48 -18.01 0.81 -7.81
N ILE A 49 -17.77 1.60 -8.87
CA ILE A 49 -16.41 2.01 -9.28
C ILE A 49 -15.78 2.91 -8.22
N GLY A 50 -16.56 3.85 -7.68
CA GLY A 50 -16.12 4.75 -6.61
C GLY A 50 -15.78 3.99 -5.34
N MET A 51 -16.61 3.02 -4.97
CA MET A 51 -16.37 2.14 -3.82
C MET A 51 -15.11 1.30 -3.96
N VAL A 52 -14.87 0.71 -5.13
CA VAL A 52 -13.64 -0.07 -5.39
C VAL A 52 -12.40 0.81 -5.30
N GLY A 53 -12.42 1.97 -5.95
CA GLY A 53 -11.30 2.92 -5.86
C GLY A 53 -11.04 3.38 -4.42
N PHE A 54 -12.10 3.70 -3.68
CA PHE A 54 -12.00 4.05 -2.26
C PHE A 54 -11.41 2.92 -1.41
N ALA A 55 -11.87 1.68 -1.62
CA ALA A 55 -11.35 0.51 -0.93
C ALA A 55 -9.85 0.33 -1.16
N LEU A 56 -9.40 0.44 -2.42
CA LEU A 56 -7.98 0.27 -2.78
C LEU A 56 -7.09 1.33 -2.12
N VAL A 57 -7.51 2.60 -2.13
CA VAL A 57 -6.75 3.68 -1.49
C VAL A 57 -6.74 3.49 0.03
N MET A 58 -7.90 3.24 0.65
CA MET A 58 -7.99 3.05 2.09
C MET A 58 -7.24 1.80 2.57
N PHE A 59 -7.21 0.73 1.77
CA PHE A 59 -6.45 -0.47 2.08
C PHE A 59 -4.97 -0.15 2.28
N TRP A 60 -4.36 0.61 1.37
CA TRP A 60 -2.94 0.97 1.48
C TRP A 60 -2.67 2.02 2.56
N ILE A 61 -3.59 2.97 2.78
CA ILE A 61 -3.49 3.92 3.90
C ILE A 61 -3.50 3.18 5.24
N PHE A 62 -4.45 2.26 5.45
CA PHE A 62 -4.51 1.46 6.67
C PHE A 62 -3.34 0.49 6.79
N THR A 63 -2.87 -0.08 5.67
CA THR A 63 -1.67 -0.93 5.66
C THR A 63 -0.45 -0.16 6.17
N GLY A 64 -0.21 1.05 5.65
CA GLY A 64 0.92 1.87 6.12
C GLY A 64 0.75 2.33 7.57
N LEU A 65 -0.46 2.77 7.94
CA LEU A 65 -0.76 3.23 9.29
C LEU A 65 -0.58 2.12 10.34
N PHE A 66 -1.14 0.93 10.12
CA PHE A 66 -1.01 -0.20 11.03
C PHE A 66 0.35 -0.89 10.92
N GLY A 67 1.03 -0.76 9.78
CA GLY A 67 2.43 -1.13 9.64
C GLY A 67 3.33 -0.31 10.58
N GLN A 68 3.11 1.01 10.65
CA GLN A 68 3.85 1.91 11.55
C GLN A 68 3.54 1.67 13.04
N LEU A 69 2.41 1.02 13.35
CA LEU A 69 2.01 0.62 14.69
C LEU A 69 2.45 -0.81 15.04
N ASP A 70 3.33 -1.41 14.22
CA ASP A 70 3.84 -2.79 14.39
C ASP A 70 2.74 -3.86 14.47
N LEU A 71 1.56 -3.58 13.91
CA LEU A 71 0.43 -4.53 13.90
C LEU A 71 0.46 -5.47 12.69
N ILE A 72 1.20 -5.11 11.64
CA ILE A 72 1.29 -5.87 10.38
C ILE A 72 2.73 -6.34 10.11
N VAL A 73 3.73 -5.52 10.40
CA VAL A 73 5.14 -5.84 10.15
C VAL A 73 5.54 -7.08 10.95
N THR A 74 6.23 -8.03 10.31
CA THR A 74 6.62 -9.30 10.95
C THR A 74 8.08 -9.30 11.39
N HIS A 75 8.93 -8.57 10.68
CA HIS A 75 10.35 -8.42 10.94
C HIS A 75 10.76 -6.97 10.66
N ASP A 76 11.87 -6.51 11.23
CA ASP A 76 12.49 -5.25 10.80
C ASP A 76 12.80 -5.32 9.29
N ALA A 77 12.23 -4.37 8.53
CA ALA A 77 12.34 -4.32 7.07
C ALA A 77 13.78 -4.09 6.57
N LEU A 78 14.67 -3.59 7.43
CA LEU A 78 16.07 -3.33 7.11
C LEU A 78 17.02 -4.39 7.68
N ALA A 79 16.56 -5.22 8.62
CA ALA A 79 17.35 -6.30 9.19
C ALA A 79 17.71 -7.36 8.14
N GLN A 80 18.98 -7.78 8.14
CA GLN A 80 19.51 -8.77 7.21
C GLN A 80 19.80 -10.07 7.95
N VAL A 81 19.09 -11.14 7.57
CA VAL A 81 19.25 -12.44 8.20
C VAL A 81 20.14 -13.33 7.35
N SER A 82 21.27 -13.77 7.90
CA SER A 82 22.23 -14.61 7.19
C SER A 82 21.56 -15.92 6.70
N GLY A 83 21.78 -16.27 5.44
CA GLY A 83 21.18 -17.46 4.81
C GLY A 83 19.77 -17.28 4.25
N MET A 84 19.14 -16.10 4.42
CA MET A 84 17.82 -15.79 3.87
C MET A 84 17.85 -15.06 2.51
N LYS A 85 19.04 -14.88 1.92
CA LYS A 85 19.20 -14.26 0.60
C LYS A 85 18.45 -15.02 -0.49
N ASN A 86 17.60 -14.33 -1.24
CA ASN A 86 16.82 -14.87 -2.36
C ASN A 86 16.03 -16.14 -2.02
N LYS A 87 15.52 -16.23 -0.79
CA LYS A 87 14.70 -17.35 -0.37
C LYS A 87 13.26 -17.19 -0.85
N VAL A 88 12.64 -18.32 -1.16
CA VAL A 88 11.26 -18.38 -1.63
C VAL A 88 10.26 -18.02 -0.51
N PRO A 89 9.04 -17.57 -0.86
CA PRO A 89 7.94 -17.38 0.08
C PRO A 89 7.73 -18.59 1.00
N GLY A 90 7.47 -18.34 2.27
CA GLY A 90 7.22 -19.39 3.27
C GLY A 90 8.46 -20.08 3.81
N THR A 91 9.67 -19.58 3.53
CA THR A 91 10.90 -20.14 4.09
C THR A 91 10.98 -19.85 5.60
N PRO A 92 11.22 -20.87 6.45
CA PRO A 92 11.38 -20.67 7.88
C PRO A 92 12.71 -19.96 8.19
N MET A 93 12.68 -19.04 9.14
CA MET A 93 13.87 -18.34 9.61
C MET A 93 14.72 -19.27 10.48
N ARG A 94 16.01 -19.39 10.17
CA ARG A 94 16.95 -20.19 10.98
C ARG A 94 17.36 -19.36 12.19
N GLY A 95 16.86 -19.72 13.36
CA GLY A 95 17.21 -19.08 14.63
C GLY A 95 16.27 -17.95 15.08
N ALA A 96 15.00 -17.99 14.66
CA ALA A 96 13.99 -17.09 15.22
C ALA A 96 13.94 -17.24 16.76
N GLU A 97 14.13 -16.15 17.48
CA GLU A 97 14.03 -16.11 18.94
C GLU A 97 12.57 -16.21 19.39
N GLU A 98 12.33 -16.55 20.67
CA GLU A 98 10.98 -16.62 21.24
C GLU A 98 10.33 -15.22 21.20
N GLY A 99 9.40 -15.02 20.26
CA GLY A 99 8.72 -13.74 20.03
C GLY A 99 8.83 -13.22 18.59
N GLU A 100 9.77 -13.74 17.81
CA GLU A 100 9.91 -13.38 16.39
C GLU A 100 9.01 -14.21 15.48
N TYR A 101 8.61 -13.63 14.36
CA TYR A 101 7.75 -14.31 13.40
C TYR A 101 8.57 -15.39 12.64
N ALA A 102 8.22 -16.66 12.80
CA ALA A 102 9.10 -17.76 12.38
C ALA A 102 9.35 -17.93 10.86
N TYR A 103 8.73 -17.14 9.99
CA TYR A 103 8.75 -17.34 8.52
C TYR A 103 8.84 -16.04 7.74
N TYR A 104 9.63 -16.04 6.66
CA TYR A 104 9.55 -14.99 5.64
C TYR A 104 8.36 -15.27 4.73
N LEU A 105 7.24 -14.55 4.96
CA LEU A 105 5.97 -14.80 4.26
C LEU A 105 6.10 -14.67 2.74
N LEU A 106 6.76 -13.61 2.27
CA LEU A 106 6.99 -13.36 0.84
C LEU A 106 8.42 -13.66 0.40
N GLY A 107 9.22 -14.28 1.27
CA GLY A 107 10.60 -14.65 0.99
C GLY A 107 11.60 -13.53 1.28
N GLY A 108 12.86 -13.79 0.95
CA GLY A 108 13.97 -12.89 1.21
C GLY A 108 14.50 -12.26 -0.07
N ASP A 109 14.89 -10.99 0.00
CA ASP A 109 15.47 -10.29 -1.15
C ASP A 109 16.98 -10.58 -1.36
N ASN A 110 17.60 -9.90 -2.32
CA ASN A 110 19.04 -10.01 -2.62
C ASN A 110 19.97 -9.63 -1.46
N LEU A 111 19.45 -8.88 -0.47
CA LEU A 111 20.17 -8.45 0.73
C LEU A 111 19.74 -9.27 1.96
N ALA A 112 18.97 -10.37 1.75
CA ALA A 112 18.45 -11.23 2.81
C ALA A 112 17.47 -10.55 3.79
N ARG A 113 16.78 -9.50 3.33
CA ARG A 113 15.73 -8.82 4.09
C ARG A 113 14.36 -9.43 3.80
N ASP A 114 13.44 -9.34 4.75
CA ASP A 114 12.06 -9.82 4.58
C ASP A 114 11.29 -8.96 3.55
N VAL A 115 10.83 -9.58 2.47
CA VAL A 115 10.10 -8.88 1.39
C VAL A 115 8.73 -8.39 1.87
N PHE A 116 8.08 -9.13 2.77
CA PHE A 116 6.75 -8.79 3.27
C PHE A 116 6.79 -7.47 4.07
N SER A 117 7.67 -7.39 5.06
CA SER A 117 7.82 -6.19 5.90
C SER A 117 8.27 -4.98 5.08
N ARG A 118 9.17 -5.17 4.11
CA ARG A 118 9.56 -4.10 3.18
C ARG A 118 8.43 -3.59 2.30
N MET A 119 7.51 -4.45 1.87
CA MET A 119 6.33 -4.05 1.11
C MET A 119 5.40 -3.19 1.98
N VAL A 120 5.15 -3.60 3.23
CA VAL A 120 4.25 -2.89 4.15
C VAL A 120 4.80 -1.52 4.53
N GLU A 121 6.06 -1.44 4.95
CA GLU A 121 6.70 -0.16 5.26
C GLU A 121 6.86 0.74 4.03
N GLY A 122 7.25 0.15 2.89
CA GLY A 122 7.37 0.87 1.63
C GLY A 122 6.04 1.48 1.18
N ALA A 123 4.91 0.82 1.44
CA ALA A 123 3.59 1.35 1.11
C ALA A 123 3.28 2.67 1.83
N TRP A 124 3.70 2.81 3.10
CA TRP A 124 3.51 4.05 3.86
C TRP A 124 4.24 5.23 3.22
N VAL A 125 5.49 4.99 2.79
CA VAL A 125 6.29 5.99 2.09
C VAL A 125 5.59 6.39 0.78
N VAL A 126 5.09 5.44 0.00
CA VAL A 126 4.39 5.70 -1.27
C VAL A 126 3.12 6.52 -1.06
N VAL A 127 2.32 6.19 -0.04
CA VAL A 127 1.10 6.92 0.32
C VAL A 127 1.39 8.40 0.64
N GLN A 128 2.54 8.70 1.24
CA GLN A 128 2.93 10.07 1.55
C GLN A 128 3.41 10.83 0.30
N ILE A 129 4.28 10.23 -0.52
CA ILE A 129 4.93 10.94 -1.64
C ILE A 129 4.05 11.07 -2.88
N ALA A 130 3.18 10.10 -3.16
CA ALA A 130 2.41 10.05 -4.41
C ALA A 130 1.43 11.23 -4.58
N PRO A 131 0.69 11.67 -3.54
CA PRO A 131 -0.15 12.86 -3.63
C PRO A 131 0.67 14.14 -3.90
N LEU A 132 1.83 14.30 -3.26
CA LEU A 132 2.69 15.46 -3.48
C LEU A 132 3.24 15.49 -4.91
N ALA A 133 3.68 14.34 -5.43
CA ALA A 133 4.15 14.23 -6.81
C ALA A 133 3.03 14.58 -7.81
N THR A 134 1.80 14.15 -7.53
CA THR A 134 0.63 14.42 -8.37
C THR A 134 0.23 15.90 -8.31
N LEU A 135 0.26 16.52 -7.13
CA LEU A 135 0.03 17.97 -6.98
C LEU A 135 1.07 18.78 -7.75
N PHE A 136 2.34 18.40 -7.68
CA PHE A 136 3.39 19.06 -8.43
C PHE A 136 3.21 18.89 -9.94
N ALA A 137 2.86 17.67 -10.40
CA ALA A 137 2.55 17.41 -11.80
C ALA A 137 1.36 18.24 -12.28
N PHE A 138 0.29 18.38 -11.48
CA PHE A 138 -0.83 19.27 -11.80
C PHE A 138 -0.41 20.73 -11.84
N MET A 139 0.41 21.19 -10.89
CA MET A 139 0.89 22.57 -10.87
C MET A 139 1.65 22.90 -12.15
N VAL A 140 2.60 22.06 -12.55
CA VAL A 140 3.37 22.24 -13.78
C VAL A 140 2.47 22.09 -15.02
N GLY A 141 1.65 21.06 -15.06
CA GLY A 141 0.76 20.76 -16.20
C GLY A 141 -0.29 21.84 -16.45
N ILE A 142 -0.89 22.41 -15.40
CA ILE A 142 -1.84 23.52 -15.49
C ILE A 142 -1.11 24.81 -15.89
N THR A 143 0.04 25.10 -15.27
CA THR A 143 0.81 26.33 -15.53
C THR A 143 1.33 26.40 -16.96
N LEU A 144 1.74 25.27 -17.55
CA LEU A 144 2.21 25.23 -18.94
C LEU A 144 1.06 24.99 -19.92
N GLY A 145 0.10 24.14 -19.57
CA GLY A 145 -1.01 23.75 -20.44
C GLY A 145 -2.06 24.83 -20.65
N LEU A 146 -2.42 25.60 -19.61
CA LEU A 146 -3.42 26.67 -19.77
C LEU A 146 -2.96 27.79 -20.71
N PRO A 147 -1.74 28.34 -20.59
CA PRO A 147 -1.25 29.34 -21.54
C PRO A 147 -1.11 28.80 -22.97
N ALA A 148 -0.61 27.57 -23.14
CA ALA A 148 -0.51 26.94 -24.45
C ALA A 148 -1.89 26.83 -25.12
N GLY A 149 -2.89 26.35 -24.38
CA GLY A 149 -4.27 26.22 -24.88
C GLY A 149 -5.02 27.53 -25.06
N TYR A 150 -4.70 28.57 -24.28
CA TYR A 150 -5.39 29.88 -24.37
C TYR A 150 -4.84 30.77 -25.48
N PHE A 151 -3.51 30.88 -25.62
CA PHE A 151 -2.91 31.79 -26.60
C PHE A 151 -2.77 31.17 -27.99
N GLY A 152 -2.63 29.84 -28.09
CA GLY A 152 -2.41 29.14 -29.36
C GLY A 152 -1.16 29.60 -30.12
N GLY A 153 -0.85 28.97 -31.25
CA GLY A 153 0.25 29.38 -32.13
C GLY A 153 1.63 28.92 -31.68
N ARG A 154 2.66 29.79 -31.77
CA ARG A 154 4.08 29.39 -31.60
C ARG A 154 4.44 28.87 -30.21
N LEU A 155 3.73 29.29 -29.15
CA LEU A 155 3.97 28.82 -27.78
C LEU A 155 3.47 27.37 -27.59
N ASP A 156 2.31 27.05 -28.16
CA ASP A 156 1.75 25.68 -28.19
C ASP A 156 2.66 24.73 -28.99
N THR A 157 3.20 25.17 -30.14
CA THR A 157 4.12 24.34 -30.95
C THR A 157 5.44 24.03 -30.25
N ILE A 158 5.93 24.87 -29.32
CA ILE A 158 7.18 24.60 -28.59
C ILE A 158 6.93 23.69 -27.37
N ILE A 159 5.77 23.82 -26.71
CA ILE A 159 5.44 23.09 -25.48
C ILE A 159 4.89 21.69 -25.78
N SER A 160 4.18 21.53 -26.89
CA SER A 160 3.54 20.25 -27.27
C SER A 160 4.47 19.28 -28.03
N PHE A 161 5.75 19.63 -28.22
CA PHE A 161 6.77 18.82 -28.92
C PHE A 161 7.72 18.10 -27.96
#